data_AF-A0A094J235-F1
#
_entry.id   AF-A0A094J235-F1
#
_cell.length_a   1.000
_cell.length_b   1.000
_cell.length_c   1.000
_cell.angle_alpha   90.00
_cell.angle_beta   90.00
_cell.angle_gamma   90.00
#
_symmetry.space_group_name_H-M   'P 1'
#
loop_
_entity.id
_entity.type
_entity.pdbx_description
1 polymer ?
#
loop_
_entity_poly.entity_id
_entity_poly.type
_entity_poly.pdbx_seq_one_letter_code
_entity_poly.pdbx_strand_id
1 'polypeptide(L)'
;MKKKRILPPTFGGVEEGNVIWHRLDDIDFDELGFILSCHLIIEHYMDQFLMTGSDSKFGWDSAKLSFSQKMALISGLTFPDPYGFMPAVKHLNSVRNQFSHKLNKRLTEKDMLPIKYYLEQYVSYENKSWPVPTDFKDMLDLFTTITCSFFAGSIAARVKYEAGT
;
A
#
# COMPACT_ATOMS: atom_id res chain seq x y z
N MET A 1 -8.13 25.68 -18.42
CA MET A 1 -6.86 24.94 -18.58
C MET A 1 -6.14 24.89 -17.24
N LYS A 2 -5.89 23.70 -16.65
CA LYS A 2 -5.03 23.60 -15.47
C LYS A 2 -3.58 23.88 -15.88
N LYS A 3 -2.89 24.77 -15.18
CA LYS A 3 -1.46 25.04 -15.40
C LYS A 3 -0.68 23.75 -15.12
N LYS A 4 0.02 23.19 -16.12
CA LYS A 4 0.88 22.00 -15.91
C LYS A 4 1.93 22.38 -14.87
N ARG A 5 1.96 21.70 -13.72
CA ARG A 5 2.99 21.93 -12.71
C ARG A 5 4.28 21.31 -13.23
N ILE A 6 5.29 22.15 -13.45
CA ILE A 6 6.61 21.72 -13.96
C ILE A 6 7.53 21.68 -12.75
N LEU A 7 8.19 20.54 -12.54
CA LEU A 7 9.22 20.43 -11.50
C LEU A 7 10.53 21.06 -11.98
N PRO A 8 11.33 21.61 -11.06
CA PRO A 8 12.69 22.01 -11.37
C PRO A 8 13.49 20.83 -11.96
N PRO A 9 14.40 21.07 -12.92
CA PRO A 9 15.28 20.03 -13.42
C PRO A 9 16.26 19.55 -12.35
N THR A 10 16.71 18.30 -12.46
CA THR A 10 17.81 17.76 -11.66
C THR A 10 19.14 17.92 -12.41
N PHE A 11 20.23 18.05 -11.67
CA PHE A 11 21.58 18.10 -12.22
C PHE A 11 21.95 16.74 -12.83
N GLY A 12 22.39 16.76 -14.09
CA GLY A 12 22.76 15.56 -14.85
C GLY A 12 24.27 15.36 -15.05
N GLY A 13 25.09 16.33 -14.66
CA GLY A 13 26.55 16.28 -14.82
C GLY A 13 27.09 17.38 -15.74
N VAL A 14 28.33 17.20 -16.18
CA VAL A 14 29.03 18.08 -17.13
C VAL A 14 29.62 17.23 -18.24
N GLU A 15 29.25 17.51 -19.49
CA GLU A 15 29.82 16.89 -20.69
C GLU A 15 30.39 17.98 -21.60
N GLU A 16 31.64 17.82 -22.04
CA GLU A 16 32.34 18.74 -22.94
C GLU A 16 32.29 20.22 -22.50
N GLY A 17 32.34 20.47 -21.18
CA GLY A 17 32.27 21.81 -20.60
C GLY A 17 30.86 22.40 -20.49
N ASN A 18 29.82 21.67 -20.89
CA ASN A 18 28.42 22.08 -20.78
C ASN A 18 27.72 21.38 -19.62
N VAL A 19 26.89 22.12 -18.87
CA VAL A 19 26.07 21.55 -17.79
C VAL A 19 24.84 20.86 -18.37
N ILE A 20 24.64 19.59 -18.00
CA ILE A 20 23.46 18.81 -18.37
C ILE A 20 22.40 18.92 -17.29
N TRP A 21 21.17 19.17 -17.72
CA TRP A 21 19.98 19.20 -16.86
C TRP A 21 19.02 18.11 -17.28
N HIS A 22 18.60 17.27 -16.34
CA HIS A 22 17.54 16.29 -16.56
C HIS A 22 16.20 16.85 -16.11
N ARG A 23 15.23 16.90 -17.01
CA ARG A 23 13.86 17.28 -16.65
C ARG A 23 13.05 16.06 -16.26
N LEU A 24 12.11 16.29 -15.35
CA LEU A 24 11.16 15.31 -14.84
C LEU A 24 9.79 15.66 -15.42
N ASP A 25 9.65 15.48 -16.73
CA ASP A 25 8.46 15.95 -17.48
C ASP A 25 7.28 14.96 -17.45
N ASP A 26 7.54 13.76 -16.93
CA ASP A 26 6.71 12.55 -17.06
C ASP A 26 6.29 11.93 -15.72
N ILE A 27 6.37 12.68 -14.62
CA ILE A 27 5.86 12.20 -13.32
C ILE A 27 4.33 12.21 -13.33
N ASP A 28 3.73 11.05 -13.11
CA ASP A 28 2.32 10.92 -12.83
C ASP A 28 2.06 11.14 -11.33
N PHE A 29 1.73 12.38 -10.96
CA PHE A 29 1.39 12.74 -9.58
C PHE A 29 0.09 12.12 -9.10
N ASP A 30 -0.83 11.80 -10.00
CA ASP A 30 -2.12 11.22 -9.64
C ASP A 30 -1.93 9.74 -9.26
N GLU A 31 -1.14 8.98 -10.03
CA GLU A 31 -0.75 7.60 -9.68
C GLU A 31 0.04 7.55 -8.37
N LEU A 32 1.04 8.44 -8.22
CA LEU A 32 1.87 8.50 -7.01
C LEU A 32 1.03 8.85 -5.78
N GLY A 33 0.17 9.85 -5.89
CA GLY A 33 -0.75 10.24 -4.83
C GLY A 33 -1.72 9.11 -4.46
N PHE A 34 -2.18 8.35 -5.45
CA PHE A 34 -3.08 7.23 -5.23
C PHE A 34 -2.41 6.07 -4.48
N ILE A 35 -1.21 5.64 -4.91
CA ILE A 35 -0.42 4.61 -4.19
C ILE A 35 -0.20 5.02 -2.74
N LEU A 36 0.23 6.27 -2.55
CA LEU A 36 0.52 6.78 -1.22
C LEU A 36 -0.73 6.77 -0.34
N SER A 37 -1.88 7.16 -0.90
CA SER A 37 -3.15 7.13 -0.18
C SER A 37 -3.54 5.72 0.23
N CYS A 38 -3.50 4.75 -0.69
CA CYS A 38 -3.76 3.33 -0.38
C CYS A 38 -2.83 2.81 0.72
N HIS A 39 -1.54 3.12 0.63
CA HIS A 39 -0.55 2.74 1.62
C HIS A 39 -0.86 3.30 3.01
N LEU A 40 -1.18 4.60 3.11
CA LEU A 40 -1.49 5.26 4.39
C LEU A 40 -2.77 4.72 5.02
N ILE A 41 -3.78 4.40 4.20
CA ILE A 41 -5.04 3.81 4.69
C ILE A 41 -4.77 2.41 5.27
N ILE A 42 -4.02 1.55 4.58
CA ILE A 42 -3.65 0.23 5.08
C ILE A 42 -2.82 0.37 6.36
N GLU A 43 -1.85 1.27 6.39
CA GLU A 43 -1.03 1.53 7.58
C GLU A 43 -1.87 1.94 8.79
N HIS A 44 -2.84 2.83 8.58
CA HIS A 44 -3.77 3.25 9.63
C HIS A 44 -4.53 2.04 10.21
N TYR A 45 -5.06 1.16 9.37
CA TYR A 45 -5.76 -0.04 9.85
C TYR A 45 -4.83 -1.04 10.54
N MET A 46 -3.57 -1.17 10.09
CA MET A 46 -2.57 -1.99 10.77
C MET A 46 -2.27 -1.45 12.17
N ASP A 47 -2.17 -0.12 12.32
CA ASP A 47 -2.01 0.52 13.64
C ASP A 47 -3.19 0.20 14.56
N GLN A 48 -4.41 0.43 14.10
CA GLN A 48 -5.60 0.14 14.90
C GLN A 48 -5.73 -1.35 15.25
N PHE A 49 -5.39 -2.23 14.30
CA PHE A 49 -5.41 -3.67 14.52
C PHE A 49 -4.41 -4.11 15.59
N LEU A 50 -3.17 -3.62 15.54
CA LEU A 50 -2.14 -3.93 16.55
C LEU A 50 -2.51 -3.38 17.93
N MET A 51 -3.01 -2.14 18.00
CA MET A 51 -3.42 -1.52 19.25
C MET A 51 -4.58 -2.26 19.91
N THR A 52 -5.60 -2.61 19.13
CA THR A 52 -6.79 -3.32 19.63
C THR A 52 -6.49 -4.78 19.98
N GLY A 53 -5.56 -5.42 19.27
CA GLY A 53 -5.18 -6.81 19.52
C GLY A 53 -4.25 -6.99 20.73
N SER A 54 -3.76 -5.92 21.33
CA SER A 54 -2.85 -5.99 22.48
C SER A 54 -3.59 -5.89 23.81
N ASP A 55 -3.48 -6.91 24.65
CA ASP A 55 -4.04 -6.91 26.02
C ASP A 55 -3.31 -5.95 26.97
N SER A 56 -2.15 -5.44 26.57
CA SER A 56 -1.28 -4.58 27.36
C SER A 56 -1.35 -3.13 26.93
N LYS A 57 -1.31 -2.21 27.90
CA LYS A 57 -1.23 -0.76 27.66
C LYS A 57 0.19 -0.37 27.25
N PHE A 58 0.58 -0.70 26.02
CA PHE A 58 1.82 -0.21 25.45
C PHE A 58 1.72 1.29 25.16
N GLY A 59 2.86 1.99 25.22
CA GLY A 59 2.97 3.39 24.80
C GLY A 59 2.98 3.52 23.28
N TRP A 60 1.89 3.12 22.62
CA TRP A 60 1.78 3.05 21.15
C TRP A 60 2.15 4.36 20.45
N ASP A 61 1.76 5.50 21.01
CA ASP A 61 2.12 6.83 20.51
C ASP A 61 3.64 7.08 20.49
N SER A 62 4.35 6.53 21.46
CA SER A 62 5.81 6.64 21.58
C SER A 62 6.56 5.59 20.76
N ALA A 63 5.92 4.45 20.47
CA ALA A 63 6.54 3.32 19.79
C ALA A 63 6.96 3.65 18.34
N LYS A 64 6.22 4.55 17.67
CA LYS A 64 6.52 5.07 16.31
C LYS A 64 6.98 3.98 15.34
N LEU A 65 6.27 2.85 15.32
CA LEU A 65 6.62 1.73 14.47
C LEU A 65 6.57 2.16 13.00
N SER A 66 7.56 1.75 12.23
CA SER A 66 7.53 1.87 10.77
C SER A 66 6.59 0.83 10.17
N PHE A 67 6.08 1.09 8.96
CA PHE A 67 5.28 0.13 8.20
C PHE A 67 5.87 -1.28 8.16
N SER A 68 7.18 -1.39 7.91
CA SER A 68 7.88 -2.68 7.86
C SER A 68 7.91 -3.41 9.21
N GLN A 69 8.01 -2.68 10.32
CA GLN A 69 7.93 -3.26 11.66
C GLN A 69 6.50 -3.73 11.98
N LYS A 70 5.48 -2.94 11.63
CA LYS A 70 4.07 -3.35 11.78
C LYS A 70 3.77 -4.61 10.97
N MET A 71 4.23 -4.66 9.72
CA MET A 71 4.12 -5.86 8.89
C MET A 71 4.79 -7.07 9.55
N ALA A 72 5.99 -6.91 10.12
CA ALA A 72 6.69 -8.02 10.77
C ALA A 72 5.91 -8.59 11.96
N LEU A 73 5.29 -7.72 12.79
CA LEU A 73 4.42 -8.14 13.88
C LEU A 73 3.18 -8.90 13.37
N ILE A 74 2.53 -8.35 12.34
CA ILE A 74 1.29 -8.91 11.78
C ILE A 74 1.55 -10.21 11.01
N SER A 75 2.70 -10.34 10.35
CA SER A 75 3.05 -11.51 9.52
C SER A 75 3.34 -12.76 10.34
N GLY A 76 3.53 -12.62 11.66
CA GLY A 76 3.60 -13.76 12.59
C GLY A 76 2.23 -14.40 12.87
N LEU A 77 1.13 -13.74 12.48
CA LEU A 77 -0.22 -14.25 12.66
C LEU A 77 -0.64 -15.16 11.51
N THR A 78 -1.54 -16.09 11.82
CA THR A 78 -2.19 -16.92 10.80
C THR A 78 -3.45 -16.23 10.31
N PHE A 79 -3.57 -16.07 8.99
CA PHE A 79 -4.75 -15.53 8.33
C PHE A 79 -5.56 -16.68 7.72
N PRO A 80 -6.88 -16.75 7.96
CA PRO A 80 -7.72 -17.71 7.26
C PRO A 80 -7.78 -17.36 5.76
N ASP A 81 -7.95 -18.36 4.90
CA ASP A 81 -8.26 -18.09 3.50
C ASP A 81 -9.59 -17.33 3.37
N PRO A 82 -9.72 -16.40 2.40
CA PRO A 82 -8.73 -16.00 1.39
C PRO A 82 -7.84 -14.82 1.82
N TYR A 83 -7.71 -14.55 3.12
CA TYR A 83 -7.08 -13.34 3.67
C TYR A 83 -5.55 -13.41 3.80
N GLY A 84 -4.90 -14.23 2.97
CA GLY A 84 -3.44 -14.29 2.84
C GLY A 84 -2.81 -13.08 2.13
N PHE A 85 -3.25 -11.86 2.43
CA PHE A 85 -2.86 -10.63 1.71
C PHE A 85 -1.48 -10.07 2.11
N MET A 86 -0.87 -10.53 3.20
CA MET A 86 0.39 -9.97 3.73
C MET A 86 1.55 -9.94 2.72
N PRO A 87 1.76 -10.96 1.87
CA PRO A 87 2.75 -10.89 0.78
C PRO A 87 2.47 -9.74 -0.21
N ALA A 88 1.21 -9.49 -0.55
CA ALA A 88 0.80 -8.39 -1.43
C ALA A 88 0.96 -7.02 -0.74
N VAL A 89 0.68 -6.91 0.56
CA VAL A 89 0.94 -5.69 1.36
C VAL A 89 2.44 -5.37 1.38
N LYS A 90 3.29 -6.38 1.57
CA LYS A 90 4.75 -6.23 1.51
C LYS A 90 5.21 -5.74 0.13
N HIS A 91 4.60 -6.26 -0.93
CA HIS A 91 4.88 -5.82 -2.29
C HIS A 91 4.45 -4.38 -2.54
N LEU A 92 3.27 -3.97 -2.08
CA LEU A 92 2.82 -2.57 -2.16
C LEU A 92 3.81 -1.61 -1.51
N ASN A 93 4.38 -1.96 -0.35
CA ASN A 93 5.43 -1.16 0.29
C ASN A 93 6.70 -1.05 -0.57
N SER A 94 7.10 -2.14 -1.23
CA SER A 94 8.23 -2.13 -2.18
C SER A 94 7.95 -1.19 -3.35
N VAL A 95 6.75 -1.27 -3.95
CA VAL A 95 6.32 -0.38 -5.03
C VAL A 95 6.34 1.08 -4.55
N ARG A 96 5.69 1.39 -3.43
CA ARG A 96 5.70 2.74 -2.83
C ARG A 96 7.12 3.28 -2.62
N ASN A 97 8.03 2.47 -2.07
CA ASN A 97 9.43 2.87 -1.85
C ASN A 97 10.14 3.18 -3.16
N GLN A 98 9.96 2.34 -4.18
CA GLN A 98 10.56 2.58 -5.49
C GLN A 98 10.02 3.86 -6.14
N PHE A 99 8.74 4.15 -5.98
CA PHE A 99 8.09 5.38 -6.45
C PHE A 99 8.53 6.64 -5.70
N SER A 100 8.84 6.50 -4.41
CA SER A 100 9.33 7.61 -3.59
C SER A 100 10.78 7.99 -3.91
N HIS A 101 11.60 7.02 -4.37
CA HIS A 101 13.03 7.22 -4.58
C HIS A 101 13.45 7.43 -6.05
N LYS A 102 12.60 7.06 -7.02
CA LYS A 102 12.92 7.16 -8.45
C LYS A 102 12.01 8.18 -9.13
N LEU A 103 12.51 9.40 -9.26
CA LEU A 103 11.79 10.57 -9.78
C LEU A 103 11.22 10.38 -11.20
N ASN A 104 11.66 9.40 -11.99
CA ASN A 104 11.15 9.13 -13.34
C ASN A 104 10.58 7.72 -13.53
N LYS A 105 10.34 6.95 -12.45
CA LYS A 105 9.80 5.60 -12.60
C LYS A 105 8.30 5.65 -12.88
N ARG A 106 7.86 4.97 -13.95
CA ARG A 106 6.44 4.70 -14.26
C ARG A 106 6.03 3.32 -13.77
N LEU A 107 4.76 3.17 -13.42
CA LEU A 107 4.24 1.87 -12.99
C LEU A 107 4.18 0.96 -14.20
N THR A 108 4.66 -0.25 -14.03
CA THR A 108 4.55 -1.28 -15.05
C THR A 108 3.53 -2.31 -14.60
N GLU A 109 2.95 -3.03 -15.56
CA GLU A 109 2.08 -4.18 -15.26
C GLU A 109 2.78 -5.20 -14.34
N LYS A 110 4.10 -5.36 -14.48
CA LYS A 110 4.91 -6.24 -13.62
C LYS A 110 4.91 -5.79 -12.17
N ASP A 111 4.86 -4.49 -11.90
CA ASP A 111 4.77 -3.96 -10.54
C ASP A 111 3.41 -4.29 -9.90
N MET A 112 2.39 -4.69 -10.67
CA MET A 112 1.06 -5.05 -10.18
C MET A 112 0.77 -6.55 -10.08
N LEU A 113 1.62 -7.39 -10.69
CA LEU A 113 1.39 -8.84 -10.74
C LEU A 113 1.13 -9.48 -9.37
N PRO A 114 1.86 -9.17 -8.28
CA PRO A 114 1.58 -9.79 -6.98
C PRO A 114 0.23 -9.40 -6.39
N ILE A 115 -0.23 -8.16 -6.63
CA ILE A 115 -1.54 -7.69 -6.19
C ILE A 115 -2.63 -8.35 -7.03
N LYS A 116 -2.46 -8.38 -8.36
CA LYS A 116 -3.37 -9.06 -9.28
C LYS A 116 -3.54 -10.54 -8.91
N TYR A 117 -2.44 -11.26 -8.70
CA TYR A 117 -2.48 -12.67 -8.32
C TYR A 117 -3.27 -12.88 -7.01
N TYR A 118 -3.03 -12.05 -6.00
CA TYR A 118 -3.82 -12.10 -4.77
C TYR A 118 -5.32 -11.89 -5.02
N LEU A 119 -5.68 -10.88 -5.82
CA LEU A 119 -7.08 -10.61 -6.15
C LEU A 119 -7.74 -11.76 -6.92
N GLU A 120 -7.02 -12.39 -7.84
CA GLU A 120 -7.50 -13.57 -8.59
C GLU A 120 -7.78 -14.75 -7.64
N GLN A 121 -6.88 -15.00 -6.67
CA GLN A 121 -7.11 -16.01 -5.65
C GLN A 121 -8.33 -15.67 -4.78
N TYR A 122 -8.45 -14.41 -4.35
CA TYR A 122 -9.57 -13.93 -3.53
C TYR A 122 -10.92 -14.10 -4.24
N VAL A 123 -11.03 -13.64 -5.49
CA VAL A 123 -12.25 -13.74 -6.31
C VAL A 123 -12.64 -15.20 -6.54
N SER A 124 -11.67 -16.06 -6.83
CA SER A 124 -11.88 -17.50 -7.02
C SER A 124 -12.41 -18.16 -5.75
N TYR A 125 -11.79 -17.87 -4.60
CA TYR A 125 -12.17 -18.45 -3.31
C TYR A 125 -13.59 -18.03 -2.88
N GLU A 126 -13.91 -16.74 -3.02
CA GLU A 126 -15.22 -16.19 -2.66
C GLU A 126 -16.35 -16.56 -3.65
N ASN A 127 -16.04 -17.39 -4.66
CA ASN A 127 -16.93 -17.76 -5.77
C ASN A 127 -17.61 -16.54 -6.41
N LYS A 128 -16.85 -15.45 -6.54
CA LYS A 128 -17.36 -14.21 -7.10
C LYS A 128 -17.25 -14.26 -8.62
N SER A 129 -18.32 -13.85 -9.30
CA SER A 129 -18.42 -13.91 -10.77
C SER A 129 -17.89 -12.68 -11.50
N TRP A 130 -17.47 -11.64 -10.77
CA TRP A 130 -16.85 -10.44 -11.36
C TRP A 130 -15.35 -10.63 -11.68
N PRO A 131 -14.87 -10.06 -12.79
CA PRO A 131 -13.45 -10.12 -13.13
C PRO A 131 -12.61 -9.23 -12.20
N VAL A 132 -11.37 -9.64 -11.96
CA VAL A 132 -10.37 -8.75 -11.34
C VAL A 132 -10.14 -7.55 -12.25
N PRO A 133 -10.13 -6.31 -11.74
CA PRO A 133 -9.88 -5.11 -12.55
C PRO A 133 -8.55 -5.19 -13.30
N THR A 134 -8.49 -4.59 -14.49
CA THR A 134 -7.26 -4.45 -15.28
C THR A 134 -6.60 -3.09 -15.08
N ASP A 135 -7.38 -2.07 -14.74
CA ASP A 135 -6.84 -0.74 -14.41
C ASP A 135 -6.08 -0.78 -13.09
N PHE A 136 -4.97 -0.06 -13.07
CA PHE A 136 -4.06 0.00 -11.93
C PHE A 136 -4.74 0.55 -10.67
N LYS A 137 -5.47 1.66 -10.78
CA LYS A 137 -6.10 2.33 -9.64
C LYS A 137 -7.24 1.46 -9.12
N ASP A 138 -8.01 0.86 -10.00
CA ASP A 138 -9.10 -0.05 -9.61
C ASP A 138 -8.57 -1.31 -8.89
N MET A 139 -7.44 -1.88 -9.35
CA MET A 139 -6.80 -2.99 -8.65
C MET A 139 -6.34 -2.58 -7.24
N LEU A 140 -5.69 -1.43 -7.11
CA LEU A 140 -5.24 -0.93 -5.81
C LEU A 140 -6.40 -0.59 -4.87
N ASP A 141 -7.47 -0.01 -5.41
CA ASP A 141 -8.68 0.32 -4.64
C ASP A 141 -9.34 -0.94 -4.09
N LEU A 142 -9.54 -1.95 -4.95
CA LEU A 142 -10.12 -3.23 -4.54
C LEU A 142 -9.24 -3.94 -3.51
N PHE A 143 -7.92 -4.00 -3.75
CA PHE A 143 -6.96 -4.58 -2.82
C PHE A 143 -7.01 -3.89 -1.46
N THR A 144 -6.95 -2.56 -1.46
CA THR A 144 -7.01 -1.73 -0.24
C THR A 144 -8.31 -1.99 0.51
N THR A 145 -9.43 -2.03 -0.21
CA THR A 145 -10.76 -2.28 0.36
C THR A 145 -10.83 -3.64 1.04
N ILE A 146 -10.36 -4.71 0.39
CA ILE A 146 -10.37 -6.08 0.96
C ILE A 146 -9.49 -6.14 2.22
N THR A 147 -8.25 -5.66 2.12
CA THR A 147 -7.30 -5.67 3.25
C THR A 147 -7.84 -4.87 4.45
N CYS A 148 -8.35 -3.67 4.21
CA CYS A 148 -8.87 -2.81 5.27
C CYS A 148 -10.17 -3.36 5.87
N SER A 149 -11.04 -3.97 5.06
CA SER A 149 -12.27 -4.60 5.54
C SER A 149 -11.98 -5.76 6.48
N PHE A 150 -10.94 -6.55 6.19
CA PHE A 150 -10.50 -7.60 7.11
C PHE A 150 -10.06 -7.02 8.46
N PHE A 151 -9.14 -6.04 8.45
CA PHE A 151 -8.68 -5.43 9.70
C PHE A 151 -9.81 -4.78 10.49
N ALA A 152 -10.68 -4.00 9.82
CA ALA A 152 -11.85 -3.38 10.42
C ALA A 152 -12.79 -4.42 11.05
N GLY A 153 -13.05 -5.52 10.33
CA GLY A 153 -13.85 -6.63 10.84
C GLY A 153 -13.24 -7.28 12.09
N SER A 154 -11.93 -7.54 12.08
CA SER A 154 -11.22 -8.09 13.24
C SER A 154 -11.25 -7.15 14.44
N ILE A 155 -11.02 -5.85 14.24
CA ILE A 155 -11.11 -4.83 15.28
C ILE A 155 -12.53 -4.81 15.87
N ALA A 156 -13.55 -4.73 15.03
CA ALA A 156 -14.94 -4.69 15.48
C ALA A 156 -15.35 -5.96 16.25
N ALA A 157 -14.89 -7.13 15.81
CA ALA A 157 -15.14 -8.40 16.50
C ALA A 157 -14.49 -8.41 17.89
N ARG A 158 -13.24 -7.93 17.99
CA ARG A 158 -12.49 -7.88 19.25
C ARG A 158 -13.13 -6.95 20.28
N VAL A 159 -13.49 -5.73 19.86
CA VAL A 159 -14.17 -4.75 20.74
C VAL A 159 -15.50 -5.30 21.26
N LYS A 160 -16.28 -5.98 20.42
CA LYS A 160 -17.54 -6.61 20.84
C LYS A 160 -17.32 -7.74 21.86
N TYR A 161 -16.28 -8.54 21.66
CA TYR A 161 -15.93 -9.62 22.59
C TYR A 161 -15.59 -9.05 23.97
N GLU A 162 -14.76 -8.01 24.05
CA GLU A 162 -14.36 -7.37 25.31
C GLU A 162 -15.51 -6.64 26.01
N ALA A 163 -16.47 -6.08 25.27
CA ALA A 163 -17.64 -5.43 25.85
C ALA A 163 -18.71 -6.42 26.38
N GLY A 164 -18.66 -7.68 25.94
CA GLY A 164 -19.58 -8.75 26.34
C GLY A 164 -19.08 -9.64 27.48
N THR A 165 -17.86 -9.41 27.96
CA THR A 165 -17.22 -10.06 29.14
C THR A 165 -17.19 -9.10 30.32
#